data_AF-A0A326RKV6-F1
#
_entry.id   AF-A0A326RKV6-F1
#
_cell.length_a   1.000
_cell.length_b   1.000
_cell.length_c   1.000
_cell.angle_alpha   90.00
_cell.angle_beta   90.00
_cell.angle_gamma   90.00
#
_symmetry.space_group_name_H-M   'P 1'
#
loop_
_entity.id
_entity.type
_entity.pdbx_description
1 polymer ?
#
loop_
_entity_poly.entity_id
_entity_poly.type
_entity_poly.pdbx_seq_one_letter_code
_entity_poly.pdbx_strand_id
1 'polypeptide(L)'
;MSWFKSNFRSNDKISITVEEVNPQTENEFRFFNFVEREQVFFLEKWFEQSKRLGHQFKPQYSDAIVQKIRTGTFSNPHSFPEYFNSEFDFIAIDFETANNNRVSACALGLAFVKNDTFVHEEKHFILPPPGEKILSSHERLHGIQEEDLEFALDFKELWDLEFSKYFNNNLIVFHNSSMDLSVLKRLFSHYKIENYSIDYIDTMRLAEISGKPKKLTELANLFEVPIIKHHDPKEDAKACATIFTELKELVPNYRDLIQILNPNLIAEKQFSRAGRLKIQNDNLDIISEYSISKKELEDLQIEGSAFLFTGELTEDREDCKDFIMGYGGLIKSTITSKVDYVVVGAEYGWSKIQKIHLLNSERNLRIRLLSNADFLRLKERYEKLNF
;
A
#
# COMPACT_ATOMS: atom_id res chain seq x y z
N MET A 1 -20.17 7.81 22.23
CA MET A 1 -19.74 6.63 23.00
C MET A 1 -19.29 5.60 21.99
N SER A 2 -17.98 5.45 21.77
CA SER A 2 -17.44 4.49 20.77
C SER A 2 -17.75 3.09 21.26
N TRP A 3 -18.60 2.38 20.52
CA TRP A 3 -18.99 1.00 20.76
C TRP A 3 -17.77 0.06 20.66
N PHE A 4 -16.74 0.47 19.91
CA PHE A 4 -15.46 -0.23 19.76
C PHE A 4 -14.58 -0.22 21.01
N LYS A 5 -14.68 0.82 21.85
CA LYS A 5 -13.88 0.91 23.09
C LYS A 5 -14.19 -0.20 24.09
N SER A 6 -15.33 -0.90 23.99
CA SER A 6 -15.66 -1.98 24.92
C SER A 6 -15.15 -3.35 24.49
N ASN A 7 -14.77 -3.55 23.22
CA ASN A 7 -14.33 -4.88 22.75
C ASN A 7 -12.82 -5.10 22.81
N PHE A 8 -12.02 -4.05 23.06
CA PHE A 8 -10.55 -4.13 23.15
C PHE A 8 -9.96 -3.89 24.55
N ARG A 9 -10.79 -3.84 25.60
CA ARG A 9 -10.31 -3.85 26.99
C ARG A 9 -10.86 -5.06 27.73
N SER A 10 -10.23 -6.23 27.55
CA SER A 10 -10.36 -7.30 28.54
C SER A 10 -9.52 -6.94 29.76
N ASN A 11 -10.15 -6.35 30.78
CA ASN A 11 -9.48 -5.99 32.02
C ASN A 11 -9.26 -7.18 32.98
N ASP A 12 -9.46 -8.41 32.52
CA ASP A 12 -9.20 -9.63 33.30
C ASP A 12 -7.98 -10.37 32.72
N LYS A 13 -6.80 -9.93 33.18
CA LYS A 13 -5.51 -10.57 32.85
C LYS A 13 -5.47 -11.98 33.44
N ILE A 14 -5.68 -13.00 32.61
CA ILE A 14 -5.22 -14.36 32.89
C ILE A 14 -3.82 -14.51 32.28
N SER A 15 -2.79 -14.39 33.11
CA SER A 15 -1.38 -14.54 32.70
C SER A 15 -0.95 -16.00 32.67
N ILE A 16 -1.36 -16.74 31.63
CA ILE A 16 -0.67 -17.92 31.09
C ILE A 16 -0.97 -17.91 29.57
N THR A 17 -0.15 -17.18 28.80
CA THR A 17 0.04 -17.23 27.32
C THR A 17 -1.11 -17.68 26.39
N VAL A 18 -2.37 -17.41 26.73
CA VAL A 18 -3.54 -17.62 25.86
C VAL A 18 -4.37 -16.35 25.93
N GLU A 19 -3.95 -15.36 25.16
CA GLU A 19 -4.78 -14.20 24.86
C GLU A 19 -6.02 -14.67 24.07
N GLU A 20 -7.21 -14.21 24.49
CA GLU A 20 -8.36 -13.91 23.60
C GLU A 20 -9.29 -15.02 23.04
N VAL A 21 -9.92 -15.87 23.87
CA VAL A 21 -11.15 -16.56 23.41
C VAL A 21 -12.28 -16.38 24.40
N ASN A 22 -13.28 -15.57 24.03
CA ASN A 22 -14.48 -15.33 24.83
C ASN A 22 -15.43 -16.55 24.77
N PRO A 23 -15.72 -17.24 25.89
CA PRO A 23 -16.62 -18.39 25.92
C PRO A 23 -18.10 -18.09 25.68
N GLN A 24 -18.44 -16.81 25.46
CA GLN A 24 -19.76 -16.34 25.04
C GLN A 24 -19.75 -15.75 23.63
N THR A 25 -18.65 -15.88 22.88
CA THR A 25 -18.58 -15.38 21.50
C THR A 25 -19.69 -15.95 20.62
N GLU A 26 -20.21 -15.15 19.69
CA GLU A 26 -21.10 -15.60 18.61
C GLU A 26 -20.33 -16.18 17.41
N ASN A 27 -19.01 -16.00 17.37
CA ASN A 27 -18.14 -16.60 16.35
C ASN A 27 -17.72 -18.01 16.78
N GLU A 28 -18.56 -19.00 16.49
CA GLU A 28 -18.31 -20.41 16.84
C GLU A 28 -17.04 -20.95 16.17
N PHE A 29 -16.78 -20.57 14.92
CA PHE A 29 -15.56 -20.95 14.22
C PHE A 29 -14.31 -20.60 15.03
N ARG A 30 -14.21 -19.38 15.55
CA ARG A 30 -13.07 -18.94 16.37
C ARG A 30 -12.95 -19.78 17.65
N PHE A 31 -14.06 -20.06 18.32
CA PHE A 31 -14.05 -20.85 19.54
C PHE A 31 -13.62 -22.30 19.28
N PHE A 32 -14.20 -22.95 18.28
CA PHE A 32 -13.88 -24.33 17.93
C PHE A 32 -12.47 -24.49 17.35
N ASN A 33 -11.96 -23.49 16.62
CA ASN A 33 -10.56 -23.48 16.17
C ASN A 33 -9.59 -23.38 17.36
N PHE A 34 -9.93 -22.61 18.39
CA PHE A 34 -9.17 -22.62 19.65
C PHE A 34 -9.19 -24.00 20.30
N VAL A 35 -10.37 -24.60 20.45
CA VAL A 35 -10.49 -25.94 21.01
C VAL A 35 -9.65 -26.93 20.20
N GLU A 36 -9.72 -26.93 18.87
CA GLU A 36 -9.00 -27.84 17.96
C GLU A 36 -7.47 -27.67 18.02
N ARG A 37 -6.95 -26.43 18.13
CA ARG A 37 -5.50 -26.16 18.13
C ARG A 37 -4.84 -26.34 19.50
N GLU A 38 -5.55 -26.03 20.59
CA GLU A 38 -4.94 -25.96 21.92
C GLU A 38 -4.59 -27.36 22.46
N GLN A 39 -3.40 -27.56 23.03
CA GLN A 39 -3.07 -28.88 23.60
C GLN A 39 -3.98 -29.19 24.79
N VAL A 40 -4.37 -30.45 24.93
CA VAL A 40 -5.32 -30.92 25.97
C VAL A 40 -4.97 -30.41 27.36
N PHE A 41 -3.69 -30.48 27.74
CA PHE A 41 -3.21 -30.04 29.05
C PHE A 41 -3.45 -28.54 29.31
N PHE A 42 -3.24 -27.69 28.31
CA PHE A 42 -3.50 -26.25 28.44
C PHE A 42 -4.98 -25.95 28.42
N LEU A 43 -5.72 -26.60 27.52
CA LEU A 43 -7.17 -26.43 27.38
C LEU A 43 -7.92 -26.81 28.68
N GLU A 44 -7.53 -27.91 29.32
CA GLU A 44 -8.10 -28.36 30.60
C GLU A 44 -7.87 -27.32 31.70
N LYS A 45 -6.62 -26.89 31.90
CA LYS A 45 -6.27 -25.86 32.89
C LYS A 45 -7.01 -24.55 32.64
N TRP A 46 -7.09 -24.13 31.39
CA TRP A 46 -7.81 -22.93 31.00
C TRP A 46 -9.31 -23.04 31.29
N PHE A 47 -9.92 -24.19 31.01
CA PHE A 47 -11.35 -24.42 31.24
C PHE A 47 -11.69 -24.44 32.73
N GLU A 48 -10.89 -25.11 33.55
CA GLU A 48 -11.05 -25.12 35.01
C GLU A 48 -10.90 -23.71 35.59
N GLN A 49 -9.85 -22.99 35.19
CA GLN A 49 -9.60 -21.64 35.65
C GLN A 49 -10.73 -20.69 35.24
N SER A 50 -11.21 -20.78 34.01
CA SER A 50 -12.35 -19.98 33.51
C SER A 50 -13.63 -20.23 34.31
N LYS A 51 -13.92 -21.49 34.65
CA LYS A 51 -15.05 -21.82 35.53
C LYS A 51 -14.88 -21.26 36.95
N ARG A 52 -13.68 -21.32 37.52
CA ARG A 52 -13.39 -20.74 38.85
C ARG A 52 -13.59 -19.23 38.88
N LEU A 53 -13.31 -18.55 37.78
CA LEU A 53 -13.55 -17.11 37.61
C LEU A 53 -15.02 -16.78 37.31
N GLY A 54 -15.89 -17.78 37.19
CA GLY A 54 -17.33 -17.59 36.96
C GLY A 54 -17.72 -17.33 35.50
N HIS A 55 -16.83 -17.58 34.53
CA HIS A 55 -17.18 -17.45 33.12
C HIS A 55 -18.28 -18.43 32.75
N GLN A 56 -19.32 -17.92 32.09
CA GLN A 56 -20.37 -18.74 31.51
C GLN A 56 -19.90 -19.29 30.15
N PHE A 57 -20.31 -20.50 29.82
CA PHE A 57 -20.02 -21.15 28.54
C PHE A 57 -21.34 -21.49 27.84
N LYS A 58 -21.38 -21.30 26.53
CA LYS A 58 -22.45 -21.92 25.72
C LYS A 58 -22.35 -23.45 25.82
N PRO A 59 -23.47 -24.20 25.81
CA PRO A 59 -23.44 -25.65 25.96
C PRO A 59 -22.50 -26.35 24.98
N GLN A 60 -22.61 -26.01 23.68
CA GLN A 60 -21.79 -26.61 22.61
C GLN A 60 -20.28 -26.36 22.79
N TYR A 61 -19.90 -25.25 23.41
CA TYR A 61 -18.50 -24.92 23.70
C TYR A 61 -17.93 -25.76 24.83
N SER A 62 -18.72 -25.96 25.89
CA SER A 62 -18.36 -26.86 26.97
C SER A 62 -18.24 -28.29 26.48
N ASP A 63 -19.16 -28.74 25.63
CA ASP A 63 -19.17 -30.09 25.08
C ASP A 63 -17.95 -30.35 24.21
N ALA A 64 -17.56 -29.40 23.35
CA ALA A 64 -16.35 -29.48 22.53
C ALA A 64 -15.07 -29.63 23.38
N ILE A 65 -14.94 -28.81 24.44
CA ILE A 65 -13.79 -28.88 25.35
C ILE A 65 -13.75 -30.24 26.06
N VAL A 66 -14.88 -30.66 26.63
CA VAL A 66 -14.98 -31.95 27.36
C VAL A 66 -14.70 -33.12 26.43
N GLN A 67 -15.18 -33.07 25.18
CA GLN A 67 -14.85 -34.07 24.16
C GLN A 67 -13.34 -34.13 23.92
N LYS A 68 -12.68 -32.98 23.70
CA LYS A 68 -11.23 -32.97 23.43
C LYS A 68 -10.43 -33.49 24.62
N ILE A 69 -10.77 -33.07 25.84
CA ILE A 69 -10.11 -33.54 27.06
C ILE A 69 -10.28 -35.06 27.20
N ARG A 70 -11.48 -35.59 26.98
CA ARG A 70 -11.78 -37.01 27.14
C ARG A 70 -11.13 -37.90 26.07
N THR A 71 -11.12 -37.45 24.83
CA THR A 71 -10.73 -38.29 23.67
C THR A 71 -9.35 -37.96 23.11
N GLY A 72 -8.74 -36.87 23.57
CA GLY A 72 -7.49 -36.34 23.05
C GLY A 72 -7.63 -35.53 21.75
N THR A 73 -8.81 -35.56 21.11
CA THR A 73 -9.02 -34.94 19.80
C THR A 73 -10.37 -34.23 19.70
N PHE A 74 -10.43 -33.18 18.90
CA PHE A 74 -11.64 -32.48 18.51
C PHE A 74 -11.36 -31.86 17.15
N SER A 75 -12.30 -31.99 16.21
CA SER A 75 -12.19 -31.37 14.91
C SER A 75 -13.24 -30.27 14.79
N ASN A 76 -12.82 -29.09 14.34
CA ASN A 76 -13.73 -27.98 14.15
C ASN A 76 -14.76 -28.34 13.05
N PRO A 77 -16.07 -28.34 13.36
CA PRO A 77 -17.09 -28.64 12.35
C PRO A 77 -17.23 -27.53 11.31
N HIS A 78 -16.65 -26.36 11.58
CA HIS A 78 -16.68 -25.18 10.71
C HIS A 78 -15.33 -24.98 10.04
N SER A 79 -15.36 -24.70 8.75
CA SER A 79 -14.24 -24.21 7.96
C SER A 79 -14.37 -22.70 7.78
N PHE A 80 -13.27 -21.98 7.93
CA PHE A 80 -13.16 -20.62 7.42
C PHE A 80 -12.67 -20.70 5.97
N PRO A 81 -13.23 -19.93 5.04
CA PRO A 81 -14.20 -18.83 5.20
C PRO A 81 -15.68 -19.26 5.15
N GLU A 82 -15.95 -20.54 4.92
CA GLU A 82 -17.28 -21.09 4.60
C GLU A 82 -18.32 -20.82 5.69
N TYR A 83 -17.90 -20.77 6.96
CA TYR A 83 -18.74 -20.36 8.08
C TYR A 83 -19.42 -18.99 7.87
N PHE A 84 -18.75 -18.07 7.18
CA PHE A 84 -19.28 -16.73 6.86
C PHE A 84 -19.78 -16.63 5.41
N ASN A 85 -19.89 -17.74 4.67
CA ASN A 85 -20.18 -17.79 3.24
C ASN A 85 -19.23 -16.90 2.39
N SER A 86 -18.01 -16.66 2.88
CA SER A 86 -17.06 -15.70 2.28
C SER A 86 -17.59 -14.26 2.14
N GLU A 87 -18.60 -13.89 2.92
CA GLU A 87 -19.18 -12.54 2.95
C GLU A 87 -18.73 -11.78 4.21
N PHE A 88 -18.07 -10.66 4.00
CA PHE A 88 -17.50 -9.78 5.01
C PHE A 88 -17.95 -8.34 4.73
N ASP A 89 -17.99 -7.50 5.76
CA ASP A 89 -18.28 -6.08 5.56
C ASP A 89 -17.11 -5.42 4.83
N PHE A 90 -15.89 -5.83 5.19
CA PHE A 90 -14.65 -5.52 4.50
C PHE A 90 -13.53 -6.46 4.96
N ILE A 91 -12.44 -6.45 4.20
CA ILE A 91 -11.20 -7.15 4.51
C ILE A 91 -10.07 -6.15 4.37
N ALA A 92 -9.34 -5.89 5.45
CA ALA A 92 -8.12 -5.09 5.37
C ALA A 92 -6.93 -5.97 5.01
N ILE A 93 -6.05 -5.47 4.14
CA ILE A 93 -4.89 -6.22 3.68
C ILE A 93 -3.63 -5.37 3.69
N ASP A 94 -2.49 -6.05 3.74
CA ASP A 94 -1.16 -5.46 3.68
C ASP A 94 -0.17 -6.44 3.02
N PHE A 95 0.54 -6.00 1.98
CA PHE A 95 1.56 -6.79 1.30
C PHE A 95 2.97 -6.50 1.83
N GLU A 96 3.77 -7.55 1.95
CA GLU A 96 5.22 -7.45 2.02
C GLU A 96 5.86 -7.88 0.69
N THR A 97 6.98 -7.27 0.33
CA THR A 97 7.71 -7.54 -0.91
C THR A 97 9.12 -8.01 -0.61
N ALA A 98 9.59 -9.05 -1.32
CA ALA A 98 10.95 -9.56 -1.17
C ALA A 98 12.00 -8.54 -1.60
N ASN A 99 11.67 -7.66 -2.55
CA ASN A 99 12.57 -6.64 -3.07
C ASN A 99 11.82 -5.42 -3.64
N ASN A 100 12.56 -4.48 -4.26
CA ASN A 100 12.01 -3.23 -4.80
C ASN A 100 11.05 -3.43 -5.99
N ASN A 101 11.04 -4.61 -6.63
CA ASN A 101 10.10 -4.96 -7.68
C ASN A 101 8.76 -5.38 -7.07
N ARG A 102 7.68 -4.73 -7.46
CA ARG A 102 6.33 -4.97 -6.91
C ARG A 102 5.75 -6.35 -7.24
N VAL A 103 6.31 -7.04 -8.24
CA VAL A 103 5.92 -8.43 -8.51
C VAL A 103 6.51 -9.41 -7.50
N SER A 104 7.46 -8.98 -6.67
CA SER A 104 8.16 -9.80 -5.67
C SER A 104 7.39 -9.98 -4.36
N ALA A 105 6.07 -9.81 -4.36
CA ALA A 105 5.25 -10.01 -3.16
C ALA A 105 5.58 -11.35 -2.51
N CYS A 106 5.91 -11.33 -1.21
CA CYS A 106 6.36 -12.50 -0.47
C CYS A 106 5.46 -12.85 0.72
N ALA A 107 4.61 -11.93 1.15
CA ALA A 107 3.53 -12.24 2.07
C ALA A 107 2.34 -11.29 1.89
N LEU A 108 1.18 -11.77 2.32
CA LEU A 108 -0.06 -11.01 2.41
C LEU A 108 -0.72 -11.27 3.76
N GLY A 109 -1.03 -10.21 4.47
CA GLY A 109 -1.85 -10.24 5.68
C GLY A 109 -3.28 -9.91 5.33
N LEU A 110 -4.23 -10.58 5.98
CA LEU A 110 -5.66 -10.32 5.85
C LEU A 110 -6.29 -10.19 7.24
N ALA A 111 -7.16 -9.20 7.39
CA ALA A 111 -7.98 -9.00 8.57
C ALA A 111 -9.45 -8.87 8.16
N PHE A 112 -10.26 -9.84 8.59
CA PHE A 112 -11.65 -9.99 8.17
C PHE A 112 -12.59 -9.37 9.20
N VAL A 113 -13.53 -8.54 8.72
CA VAL A 113 -14.52 -7.86 9.57
C VAL A 113 -15.93 -8.18 9.08
N LYS A 114 -16.80 -8.59 10.00
CA LYS A 114 -18.22 -8.90 9.76
C LYS A 114 -19.08 -8.35 10.88
N ASN A 115 -20.20 -7.73 10.54
CA ASN A 115 -21.08 -7.03 11.49
C ASN A 115 -20.30 -6.06 12.40
N ASP A 116 -19.44 -5.24 11.78
CA ASP A 116 -18.55 -4.29 12.48
C ASP A 116 -17.63 -4.93 13.52
N THR A 117 -17.40 -6.24 13.46
CA THR A 117 -16.60 -6.98 14.41
C THR A 117 -15.46 -7.69 13.70
N PHE A 118 -14.26 -7.61 14.27
CA PHE A 118 -13.12 -8.39 13.81
C PHE A 118 -13.37 -9.88 14.04
N VAL A 119 -13.39 -10.68 12.97
CA VAL A 119 -13.77 -12.10 13.04
C VAL A 119 -12.62 -13.07 12.79
N HIS A 120 -11.62 -12.69 12.00
CA HIS A 120 -10.46 -13.54 11.70
C HIS A 120 -9.26 -12.73 11.17
N GLU A 121 -8.07 -13.30 11.26
CA GLU A 121 -6.85 -12.80 10.62
C GLU A 121 -6.05 -13.96 10.03
N GLU A 122 -5.40 -13.71 8.90
CA GLU A 122 -4.57 -14.68 8.20
C GLU A 122 -3.27 -14.04 7.72
N LYS A 123 -2.26 -14.90 7.56
CA LYS A 123 -0.99 -14.56 6.89
C LYS A 123 -0.71 -15.65 5.88
N HIS A 124 -0.50 -15.24 4.64
CA HIS A 124 -0.09 -16.14 3.57
C HIS A 124 1.33 -15.76 3.14
N PHE A 125 2.22 -16.74 3.08
CA PHE A 125 3.46 -16.60 2.34
C PHE A 125 3.17 -16.77 0.85
N ILE A 126 3.85 -15.98 0.03
CA ILE A 126 3.71 -15.98 -1.41
C ILE A 126 5.08 -16.30 -1.99
N LEU A 127 5.18 -17.32 -2.83
CA LEU A 127 6.41 -17.60 -3.56
C LEU A 127 6.59 -16.55 -4.68
N PRO A 128 7.61 -15.68 -4.63
CA PRO A 128 7.85 -14.70 -5.67
C PRO A 128 8.23 -15.37 -7.01
N PRO A 129 7.99 -14.72 -8.17
CA PRO A 129 8.40 -15.26 -9.45
C PRO A 129 9.90 -15.57 -9.53
N PRO A 130 10.32 -16.55 -10.37
CA PRO A 130 11.72 -16.90 -10.51
C PRO A 130 12.62 -15.69 -10.81
N GLY A 131 13.65 -15.49 -9.98
CA GLY A 131 14.58 -14.36 -10.08
C GLY A 131 14.31 -13.22 -9.10
N GLU A 132 13.10 -13.16 -8.52
CA GLU A 132 12.73 -12.16 -7.51
C GLU A 132 13.16 -12.58 -6.11
N LYS A 133 14.47 -12.51 -5.86
CA LYS A 133 15.04 -12.91 -4.57
C LYS A 133 14.77 -11.90 -3.47
N ILE A 134 14.80 -12.39 -2.22
CA ILE A 134 14.72 -11.52 -1.06
C ILE A 134 16.00 -10.71 -0.90
N LEU A 135 15.84 -9.40 -0.77
CA LEU A 135 16.94 -8.51 -0.42
C LEU A 135 17.08 -8.45 1.09
N SER A 136 18.32 -8.46 1.58
CA SER A 136 18.59 -8.34 3.02
C SER A 136 17.97 -7.08 3.65
N SER A 137 17.74 -6.02 2.87
CA SER A 137 17.05 -4.82 3.37
C SER A 137 15.57 -5.06 3.66
N HIS A 138 14.89 -5.91 2.89
CA HIS A 138 13.48 -6.25 3.08
C HIS A 138 13.33 -7.32 4.16
N GLU A 139 14.19 -8.34 4.14
CA GLU A 139 14.28 -9.32 5.23
C GLU A 139 14.44 -8.63 6.60
N ARG A 140 15.30 -7.60 6.71
CA ARG A 140 15.44 -6.84 7.96
C ARG A 140 14.19 -6.05 8.38
N LEU A 141 13.31 -5.69 7.44
CA LEU A 141 12.08 -4.96 7.75
C LEU A 141 11.03 -5.91 8.33
N HIS A 142 10.65 -6.95 7.60
CA HIS A 142 9.52 -7.82 7.95
C HIS A 142 9.93 -9.15 8.63
N GLY A 143 11.20 -9.56 8.48
CA GLY A 143 11.76 -10.78 9.07
C GLY A 143 11.33 -12.08 8.38
N ILE A 144 10.93 -12.01 7.11
CA ILE A 144 10.58 -13.18 6.29
C ILE A 144 11.86 -13.63 5.60
N GLN A 145 12.16 -14.92 5.60
CA GLN A 145 13.39 -15.49 5.03
C GLN A 145 13.08 -16.39 3.83
N GLU A 146 14.10 -16.82 3.08
CA GLU A 146 13.87 -17.70 1.91
C GLU A 146 13.24 -19.04 2.33
N GLU A 147 13.58 -19.53 3.53
CA GLU A 147 13.08 -20.77 4.11
C GLU A 147 11.56 -20.72 4.38
N ASP A 148 11.01 -19.54 4.71
CA ASP A 148 9.57 -19.34 4.89
C ASP A 148 8.80 -19.50 3.57
N LEU A 149 9.49 -19.31 2.43
CA LEU A 149 8.91 -19.29 1.08
C LEU A 149 9.10 -20.61 0.32
N GLU A 150 9.94 -21.53 0.80
CA GLU A 150 10.35 -22.75 0.08
C GLU A 150 9.16 -23.61 -0.39
N PHE A 151 8.10 -23.66 0.42
CA PHE A 151 6.87 -24.42 0.15
C PHE A 151 5.63 -23.54 -0.02
N ALA A 152 5.82 -22.23 -0.16
CA ALA A 152 4.72 -21.30 -0.40
C ALA A 152 4.16 -21.52 -1.81
N LEU A 153 2.85 -21.30 -1.94
CA LEU A 153 2.20 -21.23 -3.25
C LEU A 153 2.55 -19.92 -3.93
N ASP A 154 2.55 -19.92 -5.26
CA ASP A 154 2.64 -18.68 -6.00
C ASP A 154 1.34 -17.86 -5.90
N PHE A 155 1.39 -16.59 -6.31
CA PHE A 155 0.22 -15.71 -6.17
C PHE A 155 -0.98 -16.17 -7.02
N LYS A 156 -0.76 -16.80 -8.17
CA LYS A 156 -1.85 -17.28 -9.02
C LYS A 156 -2.53 -18.48 -8.41
N GLU A 157 -1.78 -19.40 -7.83
CA GLU A 157 -2.31 -20.55 -7.09
C GLU A 157 -3.15 -20.08 -5.90
N LEU A 158 -2.65 -19.13 -5.10
CA LEU A 158 -3.41 -18.54 -3.99
C LEU A 158 -4.66 -17.80 -4.48
N TRP A 159 -4.57 -17.08 -5.59
CA TRP A 159 -5.72 -16.40 -6.20
C TRP A 159 -6.82 -17.37 -6.62
N ASP A 160 -6.45 -18.43 -7.34
CA ASP A 160 -7.38 -19.42 -7.89
C ASP A 160 -8.01 -20.28 -6.77
N LEU A 161 -7.26 -20.62 -5.73
CA LEU A 161 -7.74 -21.44 -4.60
C LEU A 161 -8.59 -20.64 -3.60
N GLU A 162 -8.20 -19.39 -3.34
CA GLU A 162 -8.68 -18.66 -2.17
C GLU A 162 -8.99 -17.18 -2.43
N PHE A 163 -7.99 -16.36 -2.81
CA PHE A 163 -8.16 -14.90 -2.77
C PHE A 163 -9.26 -14.38 -3.71
N SER A 164 -9.47 -15.01 -4.87
CA SER A 164 -10.55 -14.61 -5.79
C SER A 164 -11.95 -14.69 -5.18
N LYS A 165 -12.17 -15.58 -4.20
CA LYS A 165 -13.45 -15.71 -3.48
C LYS A 165 -13.70 -14.53 -2.55
N TYR A 166 -12.64 -13.99 -1.97
CA TYR A 166 -12.69 -12.85 -1.04
C TYR A 166 -12.72 -11.52 -1.79
N PHE A 167 -11.76 -11.30 -2.68
CA PHE A 167 -11.45 -9.98 -3.23
C PHE A 167 -12.54 -9.46 -4.18
N ASN A 168 -13.27 -10.37 -4.84
CA ASN A 168 -14.31 -9.99 -5.79
C ASN A 168 -15.67 -9.66 -5.15
N ASN A 169 -15.90 -10.10 -3.91
CA ASN A 169 -17.22 -10.03 -3.27
C ASN A 169 -17.25 -9.14 -2.03
N ASN A 170 -16.09 -8.59 -1.63
CA ASN A 170 -15.94 -7.85 -0.38
C ASN A 170 -15.19 -6.55 -0.62
N LEU A 171 -15.45 -5.55 0.22
CA LEU A 171 -14.69 -4.30 0.21
C LEU A 171 -13.26 -4.55 0.72
N ILE A 172 -12.26 -4.23 -0.09
CA ILE A 172 -10.85 -4.33 0.31
C ILE A 172 -10.35 -3.00 0.85
N VAL A 173 -9.75 -3.05 2.04
CA VAL A 173 -9.28 -1.86 2.75
C VAL A 173 -7.77 -1.84 2.79
N PHE A 174 -7.20 -0.74 2.34
CA PHE A 174 -5.75 -0.49 2.35
C PHE A 174 -5.40 0.67 3.28
N HIS A 175 -4.13 0.73 3.69
CA HIS A 175 -3.54 1.95 4.24
C HIS A 175 -2.44 2.46 3.32
N ASN A 176 -2.71 3.58 2.62
CA ASN A 176 -1.89 4.02 1.49
C ASN A 176 -1.90 3.03 0.31
N SER A 177 -3.10 2.90 -0.27
CA SER A 177 -3.42 1.98 -1.36
C SER A 177 -2.48 2.06 -2.58
N SER A 178 -1.75 3.17 -2.76
CA SER A 178 -0.80 3.32 -3.86
C SER A 178 0.27 2.23 -3.90
N MET A 179 0.69 1.72 -2.73
CA MET A 179 1.68 0.66 -2.60
C MET A 179 1.08 -0.69 -3.01
N ASP A 180 0.07 -1.14 -2.27
CA ASP A 180 -0.54 -2.46 -2.44
C ASP A 180 -1.24 -2.62 -3.78
N LEU A 181 -1.90 -1.57 -4.29
CA LEU A 181 -2.50 -1.61 -5.62
C LEU A 181 -1.43 -1.74 -6.72
N SER A 182 -0.23 -1.20 -6.50
CA SER A 182 0.88 -1.39 -7.43
C SER A 182 1.35 -2.84 -7.43
N VAL A 183 1.41 -3.48 -6.26
CA VAL A 183 1.68 -4.92 -6.11
C VAL A 183 0.61 -5.75 -6.82
N LEU A 184 -0.67 -5.58 -6.48
CA LEU A 184 -1.79 -6.31 -7.09
C LEU A 184 -1.82 -6.17 -8.61
N LYS A 185 -1.69 -4.95 -9.15
CA LYS A 185 -1.69 -4.72 -10.60
C LYS A 185 -0.52 -5.43 -11.29
N ARG A 186 0.66 -5.45 -10.67
CA ARG A 186 1.85 -6.12 -11.22
C ARG A 186 1.71 -7.63 -11.19
N LEU A 187 1.17 -8.17 -10.09
CA LEU A 187 0.87 -9.60 -9.97
C LEU A 187 -0.21 -10.02 -10.99
N PHE A 188 -1.34 -9.32 -11.07
CA PHE A 188 -2.38 -9.62 -12.07
C PHE A 188 -1.85 -9.56 -13.49
N SER A 189 -1.01 -8.57 -13.80
CA SER A 189 -0.39 -8.45 -15.12
C SER A 189 0.60 -9.59 -15.40
N HIS A 190 1.45 -9.94 -14.43
CA HIS A 190 2.44 -11.01 -14.56
C HIS A 190 1.78 -12.38 -14.77
N TYR A 191 0.79 -12.70 -13.93
CA TYR A 191 0.09 -13.98 -13.94
C TYR A 191 -1.10 -14.02 -14.91
N LYS A 192 -1.37 -12.92 -15.63
CA LYS A 192 -2.48 -12.77 -16.58
C LYS A 192 -3.84 -13.10 -15.96
N ILE A 193 -4.07 -12.59 -14.75
CA ILE A 193 -5.34 -12.70 -14.06
C ILE A 193 -6.27 -11.61 -14.61
N GLU A 194 -7.35 -12.02 -15.26
CA GLU A 194 -8.28 -11.12 -15.97
C GLU A 194 -9.69 -11.08 -15.35
N ASN A 195 -10.02 -12.05 -14.49
CA ASN A 195 -11.34 -12.14 -13.87
C ASN A 195 -11.30 -11.55 -12.46
N TYR A 196 -11.26 -10.22 -12.37
CA TYR A 196 -11.34 -9.51 -11.08
C TYR A 196 -12.20 -8.25 -11.15
N SER A 197 -12.94 -7.97 -10.08
CA SER A 197 -13.63 -6.70 -9.86
C SER A 197 -13.60 -6.41 -8.37
N ILE A 198 -12.64 -5.58 -7.95
CA ILE A 198 -12.33 -5.39 -6.54
C ILE A 198 -12.78 -3.99 -6.13
N ASP A 199 -13.77 -3.94 -5.26
CA ASP A 199 -14.13 -2.71 -4.57
C ASP A 199 -13.10 -2.44 -3.48
N TYR A 200 -12.55 -1.23 -3.44
CA TYR A 200 -11.54 -0.88 -2.46
C TYR A 200 -11.65 0.53 -1.92
N ILE A 201 -11.04 0.75 -0.75
CA ILE A 201 -10.96 2.05 -0.10
C ILE A 201 -9.63 2.22 0.63
N ASP A 202 -9.19 3.49 0.74
CA ASP A 202 -7.90 3.85 1.32
C ASP A 202 -8.09 4.62 2.63
N THR A 203 -7.68 4.04 3.74
CA THR A 203 -7.75 4.66 5.07
C THR A 203 -6.93 5.94 5.16
N MET A 204 -5.84 6.09 4.41
CA MET A 204 -5.06 7.34 4.37
C MET A 204 -5.89 8.48 3.77
N ARG A 205 -6.76 8.18 2.80
CA ARG A 205 -7.68 9.18 2.21
C ARG A 205 -8.78 9.57 3.20
N LEU A 206 -9.31 8.61 3.96
CA LEU A 206 -10.29 8.90 5.00
C LEU A 206 -9.67 9.74 6.12
N ALA A 207 -8.43 9.43 6.51
CA ALA A 207 -7.68 10.20 7.49
C ALA A 207 -7.48 11.65 7.02
N GLU A 208 -7.13 11.86 5.75
CA GLU A 208 -7.02 13.20 5.17
C GLU A 208 -8.34 13.98 5.23
N ILE A 209 -9.44 13.36 4.81
CA ILE A 209 -10.78 14.00 4.80
C ILE A 209 -11.25 14.34 6.22
N SER A 210 -10.97 13.47 7.18
CA SER A 210 -11.33 13.66 8.59
C SER A 210 -10.35 14.55 9.38
N GLY A 211 -9.32 15.12 8.71
CA GLY A 211 -8.32 15.97 9.35
C GLY A 211 -7.43 15.24 10.35
N LYS A 212 -7.24 13.93 10.17
CA LYS A 212 -6.39 13.07 11.00
C LYS A 212 -4.98 12.89 10.40
N PRO A 213 -4.00 12.45 11.19
CA PRO A 213 -2.67 12.13 10.68
C PRO A 213 -2.73 11.05 9.59
N LYS A 214 -1.80 11.08 8.64
CA LYS A 214 -1.85 10.17 7.47
C LYS A 214 -1.13 8.84 7.70
N LYS A 215 -0.17 8.78 8.63
CA LYS A 215 0.63 7.57 8.85
C LYS A 215 -0.13 6.56 9.72
N LEU A 216 0.02 5.28 9.39
CA LEU A 216 -0.59 4.17 10.14
C LEU A 216 -0.23 4.24 11.62
N THR A 217 1.04 4.44 11.94
CA THR A 217 1.53 4.51 13.33
C THR A 217 0.98 5.70 14.10
N GLU A 218 0.81 6.86 13.45
CA GLU A 218 0.21 8.05 14.07
C GLU A 218 -1.29 7.85 14.33
N LEU A 219 -2.00 7.19 13.40
CA LEU A 219 -3.41 6.83 13.57
C LEU A 219 -3.62 5.74 14.61
N ALA A 220 -2.76 4.72 14.63
CA ALA A 220 -2.80 3.66 15.63
C ALA A 220 -2.63 4.22 17.04
N ASN A 221 -1.65 5.11 17.23
CA ASN A 221 -1.47 5.83 18.48
C ASN A 221 -2.68 6.69 18.84
N LEU A 222 -3.25 7.41 17.87
CA LEU A 222 -4.43 8.25 18.09
C LEU A 222 -5.65 7.44 18.54
N PHE A 223 -5.85 6.26 17.97
CA PHE A 223 -7.00 5.39 18.22
C PHE A 223 -6.73 4.32 19.29
N GLU A 224 -5.59 4.38 19.97
CA GLU A 224 -5.17 3.39 20.99
C GLU A 224 -5.11 1.95 20.42
N VAL A 225 -4.73 1.79 19.15
CA VAL A 225 -4.54 0.49 18.49
C VAL A 225 -3.13 -0.01 18.77
N PRO A 226 -2.96 -1.19 19.41
CA PRO A 226 -1.64 -1.75 19.65
C PRO A 226 -1.01 -2.22 18.34
N ILE A 227 0.22 -1.77 18.08
CA ILE A 227 1.10 -2.33 17.03
C ILE A 227 2.31 -2.88 17.76
N ILE A 228 2.47 -4.21 17.76
CA ILE A 228 3.51 -4.89 18.55
C ILE A 228 4.75 -5.08 17.66
N LYS A 229 4.53 -5.49 16.41
CA LYS A 229 5.57 -5.71 15.41
C LYS A 229 5.18 -5.01 14.10
N HIS A 230 5.79 -3.84 13.88
CA HIS A 230 5.68 -3.13 12.61
C HIS A 230 6.34 -3.96 11.49
N HIS A 231 5.72 -4.01 10.30
CA HIS A 231 6.10 -4.88 9.17
C HIS A 231 5.85 -6.38 9.41
N ASP A 232 4.93 -6.75 10.31
CA ASP A 232 4.24 -8.03 10.17
C ASP A 232 2.92 -7.78 9.41
N PRO A 233 2.73 -8.38 8.22
CA PRO A 233 1.61 -8.02 7.37
C PRO A 233 0.26 -8.34 8.01
N LYS A 234 0.20 -9.35 8.88
CA LYS A 234 -1.04 -9.70 9.58
C LYS A 234 -1.36 -8.68 10.68
N GLU A 235 -0.36 -8.23 11.43
CA GLU A 235 -0.53 -7.16 12.42
C GLU A 235 -0.90 -5.83 11.75
N ASP A 236 -0.22 -5.46 10.66
CA ASP A 236 -0.48 -4.22 9.94
C ASP A 236 -1.88 -4.24 9.27
N ALA A 237 -2.31 -5.39 8.71
CA ALA A 237 -3.69 -5.57 8.22
C ALA A 237 -4.73 -5.41 9.34
N LYS A 238 -4.48 -5.98 10.53
CA LYS A 238 -5.37 -5.83 11.70
C LYS A 238 -5.44 -4.39 12.19
N ALA A 239 -4.31 -3.69 12.23
CA ALA A 239 -4.26 -2.28 12.57
C ALA A 239 -5.05 -1.45 11.55
N CYS A 240 -4.86 -1.71 10.26
CA CYS A 240 -5.60 -1.10 9.17
C CYS A 240 -7.12 -1.29 9.30
N ALA A 241 -7.58 -2.52 9.60
CA ALA A 241 -9.01 -2.80 9.83
C ALA A 241 -9.60 -2.00 10.99
N THR A 242 -8.86 -1.90 12.09
CA THR A 242 -9.29 -1.17 13.28
C THR A 242 -9.35 0.34 13.00
N ILE A 243 -8.32 0.88 12.35
CA ILE A 243 -8.25 2.28 11.95
C ILE A 243 -9.38 2.63 10.96
N PHE A 244 -9.67 1.77 9.99
CA PHE A 244 -10.78 1.98 9.08
C PHE A 244 -12.11 2.08 9.82
N THR A 245 -12.32 1.23 10.82
CA THR A 245 -13.55 1.24 11.61
C THR A 245 -13.71 2.54 12.41
N GLU A 246 -12.63 3.09 12.95
CA GLU A 246 -12.68 4.39 13.62
C GLU A 246 -12.87 5.54 12.61
N LEU A 247 -12.22 5.48 11.45
CA LEU A 247 -12.29 6.53 10.43
C LEU A 247 -13.64 6.59 9.71
N LYS A 248 -14.30 5.45 9.45
CA LYS A 248 -15.59 5.43 8.75
C LYS A 248 -16.71 6.07 9.58
N GLU A 249 -16.62 6.02 10.92
CA GLU A 249 -17.53 6.74 11.82
C GLU A 249 -17.35 8.27 11.74
N LEU A 250 -16.11 8.71 11.46
CA LEU A 250 -15.80 10.14 11.26
C LEU A 250 -16.15 10.64 9.85
N VAL A 251 -16.30 9.73 8.89
CA VAL A 251 -16.60 10.02 7.49
C VAL A 251 -17.84 9.21 7.08
N PRO A 252 -19.06 9.61 7.50
CA PRO A 252 -20.27 8.80 7.30
C PRO A 252 -20.61 8.54 5.82
N ASN A 253 -20.12 9.39 4.90
CA ASN A 253 -20.24 9.22 3.46
C ASN A 253 -19.03 8.50 2.83
N TYR A 254 -18.27 7.70 3.60
CA TYR A 254 -17.08 7.02 3.09
C TYR A 254 -17.38 6.10 1.89
N ARG A 255 -18.62 5.61 1.77
CA ARG A 255 -19.05 4.76 0.64
C ARG A 255 -18.88 5.47 -0.70
N ASP A 256 -18.99 6.80 -0.75
CA ASP A 256 -18.75 7.60 -1.96
C ASP A 256 -17.27 7.63 -2.39
N LEU A 257 -16.37 7.16 -1.52
CA LEU A 257 -14.92 7.10 -1.75
C LEU A 257 -14.46 5.71 -2.19
N ILE A 258 -15.37 4.72 -2.25
CA ILE A 258 -15.06 3.38 -2.75
C ILE A 258 -14.73 3.47 -4.23
N GLN A 259 -13.63 2.83 -4.61
CA GLN A 259 -13.15 2.74 -5.99
C GLN A 259 -13.19 1.30 -6.45
N ILE A 260 -13.25 1.09 -7.77
CA ILE A 260 -13.31 -0.24 -8.37
C ILE A 260 -12.03 -0.49 -9.17
N LEU A 261 -11.32 -1.57 -8.84
CA LEU A 261 -10.23 -2.13 -9.62
C LEU A 261 -10.78 -3.27 -10.47
N ASN A 262 -10.93 -3.03 -11.78
CA ASN A 262 -11.50 -4.00 -12.73
C ASN A 262 -10.79 -3.85 -14.10
N PRO A 263 -10.38 -4.95 -14.75
CA PRO A 263 -9.65 -4.90 -16.01
C PRO A 263 -10.50 -4.35 -17.16
N ASN A 264 -11.82 -4.56 -17.14
CA ASN A 264 -12.73 -4.00 -18.14
C ASN A 264 -12.93 -2.50 -17.95
N LEU A 265 -12.91 -1.97 -16.72
CA LEU A 265 -12.90 -0.52 -16.50
C LEU A 265 -11.56 0.12 -16.90
N ILE A 266 -10.46 -0.65 -16.82
CA ILE A 266 -9.15 -0.25 -17.33
C ILE A 266 -9.16 -0.22 -18.87
N ALA A 267 -9.87 -1.16 -19.52
CA ALA A 267 -10.05 -1.23 -20.97
C ALA A 267 -11.09 -0.22 -21.52
N GLU A 268 -12.19 0.04 -20.83
CA GLU A 268 -13.21 1.02 -21.21
C GLU A 268 -12.68 2.46 -21.13
N LYS A 269 -11.76 2.76 -20.19
CA LYS A 269 -10.98 4.01 -20.20
C LYS A 269 -10.09 4.17 -21.46
N GLN A 270 -9.84 3.11 -22.21
CA GLN A 270 -9.17 3.18 -23.52
C GLN A 270 -10.15 3.49 -24.67
N PHE A 271 -11.45 3.15 -24.55
CA PHE A 271 -12.47 3.38 -25.58
C PHE A 271 -13.30 4.67 -25.37
N SER A 272 -13.46 5.16 -24.14
CA SER A 272 -14.25 6.37 -23.83
C SER A 272 -13.44 7.68 -23.85
N ARG A 273 -12.29 7.70 -24.55
CA ARG A 273 -11.34 8.83 -24.64
C ARG A 273 -11.86 10.02 -25.48
N ALA A 274 -13.16 10.25 -25.49
CA ALA A 274 -13.81 11.44 -26.02
C ALA A 274 -14.66 12.11 -24.91
N GLY A 275 -13.98 12.63 -23.88
CA GLY A 275 -14.54 13.72 -23.05
C GLY A 275 -14.94 13.37 -21.61
N ARG A 276 -13.97 13.33 -20.68
CA ARG A 276 -13.90 14.28 -19.54
C ARG A 276 -12.63 14.06 -18.70
N LEU A 277 -12.02 15.18 -18.33
CA LEU A 277 -10.79 15.33 -17.53
C LEU A 277 -10.98 15.04 -16.03
N LYS A 278 -9.95 14.40 -15.42
CA LYS A 278 -9.28 14.68 -14.10
C LYS A 278 -8.51 13.40 -13.62
N ILE A 279 -7.25 13.11 -14.02
CA ILE A 279 -5.92 13.50 -13.44
C ILE A 279 -5.59 12.75 -12.10
N GLN A 280 -4.46 12.05 -11.83
CA GLN A 280 -3.05 12.13 -12.31
C GLN A 280 -2.20 10.87 -11.93
N ASN A 281 -1.22 10.48 -12.79
CA ASN A 281 0.15 10.10 -12.36
C ASN A 281 1.21 10.43 -13.44
N ASP A 282 0.96 11.45 -14.26
CA ASP A 282 1.70 11.76 -15.50
C ASP A 282 2.98 12.61 -15.30
N ASN A 283 3.35 12.90 -14.06
CA ASN A 283 4.33 13.96 -13.78
C ASN A 283 5.79 13.55 -14.06
N LEU A 284 6.17 12.29 -13.82
CA LEU A 284 7.55 11.81 -14.02
C LEU A 284 7.89 11.53 -15.49
N ASP A 285 6.92 11.07 -16.27
CA ASP A 285 7.09 10.79 -17.71
C ASP A 285 7.27 12.08 -18.53
N ILE A 286 6.64 13.17 -18.09
CA ILE A 286 6.85 14.50 -18.67
C ILE A 286 8.33 14.94 -18.56
N ILE A 287 8.99 14.62 -17.45
CA ILE A 287 10.36 15.06 -17.23
C ILE A 287 11.32 14.26 -18.10
N SER A 288 11.13 12.95 -18.20
CA SER A 288 11.96 12.11 -19.07
C SER A 288 11.75 12.45 -20.54
N GLU A 289 10.52 12.76 -20.97
CA GLU A 289 10.19 13.13 -22.35
C GLU A 289 10.87 14.43 -22.80
N TYR A 290 10.92 15.45 -21.94
CA TYR A 290 11.50 16.76 -22.29
C TYR A 290 12.95 16.95 -21.83
N SER A 291 13.52 16.00 -21.09
CA SER A 291 14.94 16.00 -20.75
C SER A 291 15.79 16.06 -22.01
N ILE A 292 16.79 16.93 -22.00
CA ILE A 292 17.70 17.07 -23.12
C ILE A 292 18.49 15.78 -23.32
N SER A 293 18.62 15.31 -24.55
CA SER A 293 19.48 14.17 -24.83
C SER A 293 20.96 14.58 -24.81
N LYS A 294 21.86 13.62 -24.57
CA LYS A 294 23.32 13.88 -24.59
C LYS A 294 23.79 14.50 -25.92
N LYS A 295 23.26 14.03 -27.05
CA LYS A 295 23.58 14.56 -28.37
C LYS A 295 23.07 15.99 -28.55
N GLU A 296 21.82 16.27 -28.18
CA GLU A 296 21.28 17.63 -28.22
C GLU A 296 22.06 18.58 -27.28
N LEU A 297 22.52 18.08 -26.13
CA LEU A 297 23.37 18.86 -25.22
C LEU A 297 24.73 19.16 -25.85
N GLU A 298 25.35 18.19 -26.53
CA GLU A 298 26.62 18.33 -27.26
C GLU A 298 26.52 19.28 -28.47
N ASP A 299 25.35 19.39 -29.08
CA ASP A 299 25.07 20.29 -30.21
C ASP A 299 24.55 21.68 -29.77
N LEU A 300 24.10 21.82 -28.51
CA LEU A 300 23.50 23.04 -27.97
C LEU A 300 24.44 24.24 -28.10
N GLN A 301 23.95 25.39 -28.57
CA GLN A 301 24.68 26.66 -28.56
C GLN A 301 24.05 27.66 -27.58
N ILE A 302 24.86 28.26 -26.70
CA ILE A 302 24.37 29.23 -25.71
C ILE A 302 23.98 30.55 -26.37
N GLU A 303 24.77 31.04 -27.33
CA GLU A 303 24.53 32.33 -27.99
C GLU A 303 23.15 32.37 -28.66
N GLY A 304 22.35 33.38 -28.33
CA GLY A 304 21.00 33.57 -28.88
C GLY A 304 19.91 32.70 -28.27
N SER A 305 20.25 31.70 -27.45
CA SER A 305 19.29 30.80 -26.78
C SER A 305 18.79 31.39 -25.46
N ALA A 306 17.50 31.17 -25.13
CA ALA A 306 16.88 31.65 -23.90
C ALA A 306 16.76 30.57 -22.81
N PHE A 307 17.30 30.84 -21.63
CA PHE A 307 17.35 29.93 -20.48
C PHE A 307 16.52 30.40 -19.30
N LEU A 308 16.03 29.45 -18.49
CA LEU A 308 15.39 29.70 -17.21
C LEU A 308 15.86 28.68 -16.17
N PHE A 309 16.09 29.12 -14.93
CA PHE A 309 16.49 28.23 -13.83
C PHE A 309 15.36 28.05 -12.81
N THR A 310 15.17 26.82 -12.30
CA THR A 310 14.18 26.50 -11.27
C THR A 310 14.64 25.32 -10.39
N GLY A 311 14.16 25.25 -9.14
CA GLY A 311 14.64 24.25 -8.17
C GLY A 311 16.02 24.61 -7.60
N GLU A 312 16.50 23.84 -6.62
CA GLU A 312 17.79 24.07 -5.95
C GLU A 312 18.97 23.65 -6.84
N LEU A 313 19.82 24.62 -7.21
CA LEU A 313 20.97 24.38 -8.10
C LEU A 313 22.19 23.95 -7.28
N THR A 314 23.09 23.22 -7.92
CA THR A 314 24.35 22.76 -7.29
C THR A 314 25.40 23.85 -7.14
N GLU A 315 25.24 24.96 -7.87
CA GLU A 315 26.08 26.15 -7.81
C GLU A 315 25.21 27.39 -7.54
N ASP A 316 25.84 28.52 -7.21
CA ASP A 316 25.10 29.76 -7.01
C ASP A 316 24.35 30.14 -8.29
N ARG A 317 23.09 30.55 -8.10
CA ARG A 317 22.17 30.78 -9.22
C ARG A 317 22.58 32.00 -10.04
N GLU A 318 23.17 33.02 -9.43
CA GLU A 318 23.55 34.23 -10.15
C GLU A 318 24.79 33.96 -11.01
N ASP A 319 25.78 33.23 -10.47
CA ASP A 319 26.95 32.79 -11.23
C ASP A 319 26.55 31.95 -12.46
N CYS A 320 25.56 31.06 -12.31
CA CYS A 320 25.04 30.26 -13.42
C CYS A 320 24.38 31.11 -14.52
N LYS A 321 23.69 32.19 -14.15
CA LYS A 321 23.07 33.11 -15.10
C LYS A 321 24.11 33.96 -15.81
N ASP A 322 25.07 34.49 -15.06
CA ASP A 322 26.14 35.33 -15.58
C ASP A 322 26.99 34.56 -16.59
N PHE A 323 27.25 33.28 -16.33
CA PHE A 323 27.89 32.39 -17.30
C PHE A 323 27.13 32.32 -18.63
N ILE A 324 25.81 32.07 -18.59
CA ILE A 324 24.98 31.96 -19.80
C ILE A 324 24.93 33.30 -20.56
N MET A 325 24.83 34.42 -19.83
CA MET A 325 24.82 35.75 -20.43
C MET A 325 26.18 36.13 -21.03
N GLY A 326 27.29 35.74 -20.39
CA GLY A 326 28.65 35.98 -20.86
C GLY A 326 28.96 35.35 -22.21
N TYR A 327 28.30 34.25 -22.56
CA TYR A 327 28.37 33.59 -23.87
C TYR A 327 27.20 33.94 -24.80
N GLY A 328 26.52 35.08 -24.56
CA GLY A 328 25.50 35.62 -25.45
C GLY A 328 24.11 35.00 -25.32
N GLY A 329 23.86 34.20 -24.28
CA GLY A 329 22.54 33.64 -23.96
C GLY A 329 21.64 34.64 -23.21
N LEU A 330 20.34 34.37 -23.20
CA LEU A 330 19.34 35.24 -22.57
C LEU A 330 18.69 34.57 -21.36
N ILE A 331 18.63 35.25 -20.21
CA ILE A 331 17.93 34.71 -19.02
C ILE A 331 16.49 35.21 -18.94
N LYS A 332 15.56 34.29 -18.67
CA LYS A 332 14.15 34.57 -18.42
C LYS A 332 13.76 34.17 -17.00
N SER A 333 12.88 34.97 -16.39
CA SER A 333 12.36 34.74 -15.03
C SER A 333 11.08 33.89 -15.01
N THR A 334 10.41 33.73 -16.16
CA THR A 334 9.14 32.99 -16.26
C THR A 334 9.10 32.08 -17.49
N ILE A 335 8.50 30.90 -17.35
CA ILE A 335 8.31 29.94 -18.45
C ILE A 335 7.24 30.49 -19.40
N THR A 336 7.68 30.84 -20.61
CA THR A 336 6.88 31.37 -21.73
C THR A 336 7.31 30.69 -23.03
N SER A 337 6.61 30.95 -24.13
CA SER A 337 6.97 30.41 -25.45
C SER A 337 8.29 30.95 -26.03
N LYS A 338 8.97 31.86 -25.32
CA LYS A 338 10.26 32.45 -25.70
C LYS A 338 11.42 31.91 -24.85
N VAL A 339 11.21 30.79 -24.16
CA VAL A 339 12.23 30.07 -23.39
C VAL A 339 12.54 28.80 -24.16
N ASP A 340 13.81 28.53 -24.39
CA ASP A 340 14.26 27.36 -25.15
C ASP A 340 14.72 26.24 -24.21
N TYR A 341 15.33 26.61 -23.09
CA TYR A 341 15.90 25.68 -22.12
C TYR A 341 15.51 26.01 -20.69
N VAL A 342 15.17 25.00 -19.91
CA VAL A 342 14.87 25.13 -18.47
C VAL A 342 15.80 24.24 -17.67
N VAL A 343 16.65 24.83 -16.85
CA VAL A 343 17.54 24.11 -15.93
C VAL A 343 16.78 23.82 -14.64
N VAL A 344 16.69 22.53 -14.29
CA VAL A 344 15.91 22.01 -13.18
C VAL A 344 16.84 21.41 -12.12
N GLY A 345 16.88 22.03 -10.95
CA GLY A 345 17.57 21.57 -9.75
C GLY A 345 16.65 20.88 -8.75
N ALA A 346 17.14 20.37 -7.61
CA ALA A 346 16.36 19.57 -6.65
C ALA A 346 15.13 20.29 -6.07
N GLU A 347 14.15 19.53 -5.55
CA GLU A 347 12.90 20.04 -4.97
C GLU A 347 12.12 21.06 -5.85
N TYR A 348 12.12 20.86 -7.17
CA TYR A 348 11.41 21.71 -8.11
C TYR A 348 9.89 21.49 -8.07
N GLY A 349 9.12 22.58 -8.21
CA GLY A 349 7.65 22.50 -8.21
C GLY A 349 7.05 21.92 -9.49
N TRP A 350 6.19 20.91 -9.35
CA TRP A 350 5.52 20.19 -10.45
C TRP A 350 4.69 21.07 -11.41
N SER A 351 4.17 22.20 -10.92
CA SER A 351 3.38 23.14 -11.73
C SER A 351 4.17 23.76 -12.89
N LYS A 352 5.49 23.90 -12.75
CA LYS A 352 6.36 24.41 -13.81
C LYS A 352 6.63 23.35 -14.88
N ILE A 353 6.78 22.09 -14.48
CA ILE A 353 6.99 20.93 -15.36
C ILE A 353 5.74 20.67 -16.21
N GLN A 354 4.55 20.72 -15.60
CA GLN A 354 3.28 20.61 -16.31
C GLN A 354 3.06 21.75 -17.33
N LYS A 355 3.50 22.98 -17.00
CA LYS A 355 3.41 24.12 -17.92
C LYS A 355 4.30 23.96 -19.17
N ILE A 356 5.46 23.32 -19.01
CA ILE A 356 6.36 23.01 -20.12
C ILE A 356 5.74 21.95 -21.03
N HIS A 357 5.18 20.89 -20.45
CA HIS A 357 4.43 19.87 -21.21
C HIS A 357 3.30 20.49 -22.04
N LEU A 358 2.52 21.40 -21.44
CA LEU A 358 1.44 22.09 -22.15
C LEU A 358 1.95 22.93 -23.33
N LEU A 359 3.01 23.71 -23.12
CA LEU A 359 3.58 24.57 -24.17
C LEU A 359 4.20 23.75 -25.32
N ASN A 360 4.84 22.63 -25.02
CA ASN A 360 5.44 21.76 -26.03
C ASN A 360 4.36 20.97 -26.78
N SER A 361 3.43 20.33 -26.08
CA SER A 361 2.41 19.48 -26.69
C SER A 361 1.35 20.24 -27.47
N GLU A 362 0.86 21.38 -26.97
CA GLU A 362 -0.24 22.11 -27.61
C GLU A 362 0.21 23.19 -28.60
N ARG A 363 1.37 23.81 -28.36
CA ARG A 363 1.90 24.88 -29.23
C ARG A 363 3.07 24.42 -30.10
N ASN A 364 3.37 23.12 -30.07
CA ASN A 364 4.45 22.47 -30.83
C ASN A 364 5.82 23.18 -30.64
N LEU A 365 6.06 23.66 -29.42
CA LEU A 365 7.35 24.24 -29.03
C LEU A 365 8.32 23.12 -28.61
N ARG A 366 9.60 23.45 -28.50
CA ARG A 366 10.66 22.48 -28.15
C ARG A 366 11.48 22.95 -26.96
N ILE A 367 10.80 23.31 -25.88
CA ILE A 367 11.47 23.67 -24.63
C ILE A 367 12.08 22.41 -24.02
N ARG A 368 13.39 22.41 -23.77
CA ARG A 368 14.10 21.24 -23.20
C ARG A 368 14.47 21.46 -21.74
N LEU A 369 14.45 20.37 -20.96
CA LEU A 369 14.85 20.34 -19.56
C LEU A 369 16.31 19.92 -19.45
N LEU A 370 17.11 20.69 -18.69
CA LEU A 370 18.48 20.34 -18.34
C LEU A 370 18.52 20.02 -16.85
N SER A 371 19.12 18.89 -16.47
CA SER A 371 19.44 18.65 -15.07
C SER A 371 20.63 19.51 -14.62
N ASN A 372 20.85 19.63 -13.30
CA ASN A 372 22.07 20.25 -12.77
C ASN A 372 23.34 19.63 -13.38
N ALA A 373 23.37 18.31 -13.59
CA ALA A 373 24.53 17.63 -14.17
C ALA A 373 24.72 17.96 -15.67
N ASP A 374 23.64 18.11 -16.42
CA ASP A 374 23.71 18.49 -17.83
C ASP A 374 24.21 19.93 -17.99
N PHE A 375 23.77 20.83 -17.12
CA PHE A 375 24.22 22.21 -17.10
C PHE A 375 25.72 22.34 -16.78
N LEU A 376 26.22 21.58 -15.80
CA LEU A 376 27.65 21.53 -15.48
C LEU A 376 28.49 21.05 -16.68
N ARG A 377 28.04 19.99 -17.36
CA ARG A 377 28.71 19.48 -18.57
C ARG A 377 28.73 20.50 -19.71
N LEU A 378 27.66 21.28 -19.85
CA LEU A 378 27.60 22.38 -20.81
C LEU A 378 28.65 23.45 -20.47
N LYS A 379 28.79 23.84 -19.20
CA LYS A 379 29.81 24.82 -18.75
C LYS A 379 31.22 24.33 -19.06
N GLU A 380 31.55 23.11 -18.65
CA GLU A 380 32.88 22.52 -18.87
C GLU A 380 33.27 22.49 -20.35
N ARG A 381 32.31 22.28 -21.25
CA ARG A 381 32.57 22.28 -22.71
C ARG A 381 32.96 23.66 -23.21
N TYR A 382 32.25 24.71 -22.80
CA TYR A 382 32.53 26.08 -23.24
C TYR A 382 33.81 26.65 -22.62
N GLU A 383 34.14 26.25 -21.40
CA GLU A 383 35.40 26.65 -20.76
C GLU A 383 36.61 26.00 -21.45
N LYS A 384 36.48 24.76 -21.96
CA LYS A 384 37.53 24.08 -22.73
C LYS A 384 37.73 24.62 -24.15
N LEU A 385 36.73 25.33 -24.70
CA LEU A 385 36.79 25.92 -26.05
C LEU A 385 37.43 27.32 -26.08
N ASN A 386 37.67 27.94 -24.92
CA ASN A 386 38.26 29.28 -24.78
C ASN A 386 39.72 29.28 -24.25
N PHE A 387 40.41 28.14 -24.33
CA PHE A 387 41.84 27.98 -24.04
C PHE A 387 42.61 27.50 -25.27
#